data_AF-A0A2I0R1J3-F1
#
_entry.id   AF-A0A2I0R1J3-F1
#
_cell.length_a   1.000
_cell.length_b   1.000
_cell.length_c   1.000
_cell.angle_alpha   90.00
_cell.angle_beta   90.00
_cell.angle_gamma   90.00
#
_symmetry.space_group_name_H-M   'P 1'
#
loop_
_entity.id
_entity.type
_entity.pdbx_description
1 polymer ?
#
loop_
_entity_poly.entity_id
_entity_poly.type
_entity_poly.pdbx_seq_one_letter_code
_entity_poly.pdbx_strand_id
1 'polypeptide(L)'
;MKQILIIILSCFLGQVSFAQLDSVYLSIDSKLISEIEIITPQGENGIRENYTYFKYRYWLGEIDTVSMTVLDEANATKSKKKAVHYQKYGACDSIINKIRNSAEYWKMFSETDKIARREIGYNNEQFNKLKYSESSRLSNFSEKCQKEFRIEIAELKDTFLKEINRIRENKYQRFTQVKERPQSIDSTSITSFFETFDLCETDLKTFELIVLTNPREFVDFIDKMNDSEFFTLTLKLDDFSEDTNISEMKQTLKELDIRSTRKNKVIRKIKKTKG
;
A
#
# COMPACT_ATOMS: atom_id res chain seq x y z
N MET A 1 -34.00 16.37 31.86
CA MET A 1 -33.13 15.17 31.82
C MET A 1 -33.64 14.06 30.91
N LYS A 2 -34.92 13.65 30.96
CA LYS A 2 -35.45 12.56 30.09
C LYS A 2 -35.37 12.83 28.57
N GLN A 3 -35.59 14.07 28.12
CA GLN A 3 -35.54 14.41 26.69
C GLN A 3 -34.11 14.39 26.10
N ILE A 4 -33.09 14.80 26.86
CA ILE A 4 -31.69 14.77 26.41
C ILE A 4 -31.20 13.32 26.28
N LEU A 5 -31.62 12.44 27.20
CA LEU A 5 -31.31 11.00 27.16
C LEU A 5 -31.94 10.30 25.95
N ILE A 6 -33.17 10.68 25.56
CA ILE A 6 -33.82 10.17 24.35
C ILE A 6 -33.11 10.67 23.09
N ILE A 7 -32.66 11.92 23.06
CA ILE A 7 -31.90 12.47 21.93
C ILE A 7 -30.55 11.74 21.79
N ILE A 8 -29.83 11.51 22.88
CA ILE A 8 -28.57 10.76 22.87
C ILE A 8 -28.79 9.30 22.46
N LEU A 9 -29.85 8.63 22.96
CA LEU A 9 -30.21 7.27 22.50
C LEU A 9 -30.61 7.25 21.02
N SER A 10 -31.32 8.27 20.52
CA SER A 10 -31.72 8.36 19.12
C SER A 10 -30.55 8.69 18.19
N CYS A 11 -29.54 9.43 18.66
CA CYS A 11 -28.29 9.64 17.93
C CYS A 11 -27.42 8.37 17.92
N PHE A 12 -27.39 7.62 19.02
CA PHE A 12 -26.65 6.35 19.10
C PHE A 12 -27.32 5.21 18.32
N LEU A 13 -28.64 5.09 18.36
CA LEU A 13 -29.39 4.03 17.65
C LEU A 13 -29.68 4.40 16.18
N GLY A 14 -29.84 5.69 15.87
CA GLY A 14 -30.06 6.19 14.52
C GLY A 14 -28.85 6.04 13.60
N GLN A 15 -27.64 5.91 14.15
CA GLN A 15 -26.42 5.69 13.37
C GLN A 15 -26.11 4.21 13.09
N VAL A 16 -26.77 3.25 13.74
CA VAL A 16 -26.50 1.80 13.55
C VAL A 16 -27.42 1.17 12.49
N SER A 17 -28.49 1.83 12.07
CA SER A 17 -29.56 1.20 11.29
C SER A 17 -29.86 1.90 9.96
N PHE A 18 -28.83 2.19 9.16
CA PHE A 18 -29.06 2.10 7.72
C PHE A 18 -29.08 0.61 7.39
N ALA A 19 -30.26 0.04 7.15
CA ALA A 19 -30.43 -1.33 6.69
C ALA A 19 -29.50 -1.55 5.49
N GLN A 20 -28.44 -2.33 5.72
CA GLN A 20 -27.67 -2.87 4.62
C GLN A 20 -28.63 -3.89 4.00
N LEU A 21 -29.26 -3.50 2.89
CA LEU A 21 -30.32 -4.22 2.17
C LEU A 21 -30.35 -5.70 2.53
N ASP A 22 -31.40 -6.13 3.24
CA ASP A 22 -31.42 -7.36 4.06
C ASP A 22 -31.02 -8.65 3.32
N SER A 23 -30.98 -8.60 1.99
CA SER A 23 -30.52 -9.69 1.14
C SER A 23 -29.55 -9.25 0.05
N VAL A 24 -28.62 -10.13 -0.28
CA VAL A 24 -27.76 -10.05 -1.47
C VAL A 24 -27.88 -11.33 -2.29
N TYR A 25 -27.57 -11.24 -3.58
CA TYR A 25 -27.60 -12.38 -4.50
C TYR A 25 -26.18 -12.71 -4.97
N LEU A 26 -25.78 -13.98 -4.87
CA LEU A 26 -24.45 -14.46 -5.21
C LEU A 26 -24.47 -15.39 -6.43
N SER A 27 -23.53 -15.21 -7.36
CA SER A 27 -23.23 -16.15 -8.45
C SER A 27 -21.72 -16.42 -8.50
N ILE A 28 -21.33 -17.66 -8.85
CA ILE A 28 -19.93 -18.11 -8.93
C ILE A 28 -19.70 -18.77 -10.30
N ASP A 29 -18.78 -18.25 -11.10
CA ASP A 29 -18.35 -18.87 -12.37
C ASP A 29 -16.95 -19.48 -12.19
N SER A 30 -16.84 -20.80 -12.31
CA SER A 30 -15.58 -21.53 -12.15
C SER A 30 -14.80 -21.58 -13.47
N LYS A 31 -13.95 -20.57 -13.69
CA LYS A 31 -12.93 -20.55 -14.76
C LYS A 31 -11.51 -20.37 -14.18
N LEU A 32 -10.50 -20.29 -15.06
CA LEU A 32 -9.08 -20.10 -14.72
C LEU A 32 -8.82 -18.84 -13.87
N ILE A 33 -9.67 -17.82 -14.05
CA ILE A 33 -9.92 -16.75 -13.08
C ILE A 33 -11.34 -17.02 -12.60
N SER A 34 -11.49 -17.25 -11.30
CA SER A 34 -12.82 -17.47 -10.74
C SER A 34 -13.44 -16.12 -10.39
N GLU A 35 -14.64 -15.88 -10.91
CA GLU A 35 -15.38 -14.64 -10.77
C GLU A 35 -16.59 -14.87 -9.87
N ILE A 36 -16.87 -13.88 -9.03
CA ILE A 36 -18.01 -13.87 -8.13
C ILE A 36 -18.80 -12.58 -8.36
N GLU A 37 -20.11 -12.71 -8.48
CA GLU A 37 -21.02 -11.59 -8.60
C GLU A 37 -21.85 -11.49 -7.33
N ILE A 38 -21.87 -10.31 -6.69
CA ILE A 38 -22.76 -9.98 -5.57
C ILE A 38 -23.69 -8.85 -6.01
N ILE A 39 -25.00 -9.09 -5.99
CA ILE A 39 -26.01 -8.05 -6.27
C ILE A 39 -26.68 -7.62 -4.98
N THR A 40 -26.67 -6.31 -4.71
CA THR A 40 -27.38 -5.67 -3.60
C THR A 40 -28.60 -4.93 -4.15
N PRO A 41 -29.85 -5.36 -3.87
CA PRO A 41 -31.07 -4.77 -4.44
C PRO A 41 -31.27 -3.29 -4.04
N GLN A 42 -31.69 -2.43 -4.95
CA GLN A 42 -32.02 -1.02 -4.70
C GLN A 42 -33.30 -0.62 -5.45
N GLY A 43 -34.46 -1.01 -4.90
CA GLY A 43 -35.75 -0.83 -5.58
C GLY A 43 -35.84 -1.69 -6.84
N GLU A 44 -36.13 -1.07 -7.99
CA GLU A 44 -36.21 -1.73 -9.31
C GLU A 44 -34.84 -2.06 -9.92
N ASN A 45 -33.78 -1.51 -9.36
CA ASN A 45 -32.40 -1.75 -9.77
C ASN A 45 -31.63 -2.49 -8.67
N GLY A 46 -30.39 -2.87 -8.93
CA GLY A 46 -29.46 -3.46 -7.98
C GLY A 46 -28.04 -3.01 -8.26
N ILE A 47 -27.22 -2.90 -7.23
CA ILE A 47 -25.78 -2.67 -7.38
C ILE A 47 -25.12 -4.04 -7.52
N ARG A 48 -24.48 -4.28 -8.67
CA ARG A 48 -23.68 -5.46 -8.94
C ARG A 48 -22.23 -5.18 -8.62
N GLU A 49 -21.62 -6.02 -7.79
CA GLU A 49 -20.19 -6.03 -7.49
C GLU A 49 -19.56 -7.30 -8.09
N ASN A 50 -18.61 -7.12 -9.00
CA ASN A 50 -17.87 -8.22 -9.63
C ASN A 50 -16.51 -8.38 -8.94
N TYR A 51 -16.29 -9.55 -8.35
CA TYR A 51 -15.04 -9.90 -7.67
C TYR A 51 -14.27 -10.93 -8.47
N THR A 52 -12.95 -10.76 -8.49
CA THR A 52 -12.01 -11.80 -8.91
C THR A 52 -11.36 -12.41 -7.67
N TYR A 53 -11.03 -13.70 -7.71
CA TYR A 53 -10.32 -14.31 -6.60
C TYR A 53 -9.24 -15.31 -7.03
N PHE A 54 -8.24 -15.45 -6.17
CA PHE A 54 -7.20 -16.46 -6.26
C PHE A 54 -6.96 -17.06 -4.87
N LYS A 55 -7.15 -18.38 -4.75
CA LYS A 55 -7.18 -19.09 -3.47
C LYS A 55 -8.24 -18.48 -2.53
N TYR A 56 -7.82 -17.89 -1.42
CA TYR A 56 -8.70 -17.29 -0.39
C TYR A 56 -8.63 -15.76 -0.36
N ARG A 57 -8.14 -15.13 -1.43
CA ARG A 57 -8.06 -13.66 -1.55
C ARG A 57 -8.98 -13.19 -2.65
N TYR A 58 -9.81 -12.22 -2.32
CA TYR A 58 -10.81 -11.62 -3.20
C TYR A 58 -10.42 -10.17 -3.51
N TRP A 59 -10.75 -9.70 -4.71
CA TRP A 59 -10.55 -8.33 -5.16
C TRP A 59 -11.79 -7.85 -5.89
N LEU A 60 -12.28 -6.67 -5.53
CA LEU A 60 -13.37 -6.00 -6.24
C LEU A 60 -12.82 -5.43 -7.55
N GLY A 61 -13.34 -5.92 -8.68
CA GLY A 61 -12.96 -5.47 -10.02
C GLY A 61 -13.85 -4.34 -10.52
N GLU A 62 -15.17 -4.58 -10.57
CA GLU A 62 -16.14 -3.68 -11.19
C GLU A 62 -17.40 -3.52 -10.33
N ILE A 63 -18.01 -2.34 -10.40
CA ILE A 63 -19.29 -2.04 -9.75
C ILE A 63 -20.22 -1.42 -10.81
N ASP A 64 -21.39 -2.02 -11.01
CA ASP A 64 -22.39 -1.57 -11.97
C ASP A 64 -23.78 -1.48 -11.36
N THR A 65 -24.69 -0.82 -12.08
CA THR A 65 -26.13 -0.87 -11.79
C THR A 65 -26.80 -1.84 -12.76
N VAL A 66 -27.57 -2.79 -12.24
CA VAL A 66 -28.32 -3.78 -13.02
C VAL A 66 -29.81 -3.66 -12.73
N SER A 67 -30.67 -3.92 -13.72
CA SER A 67 -32.12 -4.01 -13.48
C SER A 67 -32.42 -5.30 -12.74
N MET A 68 -33.15 -5.21 -11.62
CA MET A 68 -33.58 -6.36 -10.85
C MET A 68 -34.87 -6.93 -11.45
N THR A 69 -34.78 -7.51 -12.66
CA THR A 69 -35.85 -8.41 -13.11
C THR A 69 -35.67 -9.73 -12.35
N VAL A 70 -36.29 -9.83 -11.17
CA VAL A 70 -36.33 -11.07 -10.39
C VAL A 70 -37.01 -12.12 -11.26
N LEU A 71 -36.20 -13.00 -11.86
CA LEU A 71 -36.68 -14.20 -12.54
C LEU A 71 -37.19 -15.15 -11.45
N ASP A 72 -38.46 -15.01 -11.07
CA ASP A 72 -39.20 -16.11 -10.47
C ASP A 72 -39.04 -17.32 -11.40
N GLU A 73 -38.71 -18.48 -10.82
CA GLU A 73 -38.38 -19.73 -11.53
C GLU A 73 -39.42 -20.12 -12.60
N ALA A 74 -40.64 -19.58 -12.53
CA ALA A 74 -41.70 -19.74 -13.52
C ALA A 74 -41.41 -19.13 -14.91
N ASN A 75 -40.51 -18.13 -15.02
CA ASN A 75 -40.24 -17.41 -16.29
C ASN A 75 -38.87 -17.68 -16.93
N ALA A 76 -38.03 -18.54 -16.32
CA ALA A 76 -36.71 -18.88 -16.83
C ALA A 76 -36.73 -19.60 -18.21
N THR A 77 -37.88 -20.12 -18.62
CA THR A 77 -38.06 -20.88 -19.88
C THR A 77 -38.08 -20.04 -21.16
N LYS A 78 -38.04 -18.70 -21.11
CA LYS A 78 -38.10 -17.83 -22.31
C LYS A 78 -36.83 -17.04 -22.64
N SER A 79 -35.78 -17.12 -21.82
CA SER A 79 -34.52 -16.38 -22.06
C SER A 79 -33.45 -17.27 -22.72
N LYS A 80 -32.94 -16.87 -23.89
CA LYS A 80 -31.78 -17.50 -24.56
C LYS A 80 -30.42 -17.19 -23.90
N LYS A 81 -30.37 -16.37 -22.85
CA LYS A 81 -29.15 -16.19 -22.05
C LYS A 81 -29.08 -17.33 -21.04
N LYS A 82 -27.93 -18.01 -20.94
CA LYS A 82 -27.64 -18.98 -19.86
C LYS A 82 -28.17 -18.39 -18.55
N ALA A 83 -29.10 -19.09 -17.89
CA ALA A 83 -29.61 -18.65 -16.61
C ALA A 83 -28.43 -18.64 -15.62
N VAL A 84 -28.05 -17.45 -15.17
CA VAL A 84 -27.12 -17.30 -14.06
C VAL A 84 -27.92 -17.63 -12.81
N HIS A 85 -27.51 -18.68 -12.10
CA HIS A 85 -28.19 -19.10 -10.87
C HIS A 85 -27.71 -18.24 -9.72
N TYR A 86 -28.59 -17.35 -9.24
CA TYR A 86 -28.32 -16.53 -8.08
C TYR A 86 -28.88 -17.18 -6.83
N GLN A 87 -28.05 -17.26 -5.79
CA GLN A 87 -28.48 -17.69 -4.45
C GLN A 87 -28.66 -16.48 -3.55
N LYS A 88 -29.77 -16.44 -2.80
CA LYS A 88 -30.09 -15.36 -1.87
C LYS A 88 -29.40 -15.60 -0.53
N TYR A 89 -28.65 -14.61 -0.06
CA TYR A 89 -27.96 -14.59 1.23
C TYR A 89 -28.39 -13.39 2.06
N GLY A 90 -28.18 -13.44 3.38
CA GLY A 90 -28.26 -12.26 4.23
C GLY A 90 -27.12 -11.29 3.95
N ALA A 91 -27.35 -9.98 4.16
CA ALA A 91 -26.34 -8.95 3.93
C ALA A 91 -25.03 -9.14 4.73
N CYS A 92 -25.16 -9.72 5.93
CA CYS A 92 -24.05 -10.05 6.84
C CYS A 92 -23.73 -11.55 6.87
N ASP A 93 -24.11 -12.30 5.83
CA ASP A 93 -23.74 -13.71 5.74
C ASP A 93 -22.22 -13.88 5.75
N SER A 94 -21.72 -14.93 6.41
CA SER A 94 -20.29 -15.19 6.58
C SER A 94 -19.52 -15.31 5.25
N ILE A 95 -20.15 -15.83 4.18
CA ILE A 95 -19.56 -15.94 2.84
C ILE A 95 -19.46 -14.56 2.21
N ILE A 96 -20.54 -13.77 2.30
CA ILE A 96 -20.60 -12.40 1.78
C ILE A 96 -19.58 -11.51 2.48
N ASN A 97 -19.50 -11.59 3.81
CA ASN A 97 -18.51 -10.89 4.63
C ASN A 97 -17.10 -11.29 4.20
N LYS A 98 -16.81 -12.60 4.08
CA LYS A 98 -15.49 -13.08 3.67
C LYS A 98 -15.03 -12.47 2.34
N ILE A 99 -15.92 -12.41 1.35
CA ILE A 99 -15.61 -11.85 0.02
C ILE A 99 -15.37 -10.34 0.11
N ARG A 100 -16.34 -9.59 0.65
CA ARG A 100 -16.30 -8.13 0.74
C ARG A 100 -15.17 -7.62 1.63
N ASN A 101 -15.03 -8.18 2.82
CA ASN A 101 -14.02 -7.78 3.80
C ASN A 101 -12.61 -8.13 3.29
N SER A 102 -12.42 -9.30 2.67
CA SER A 102 -11.14 -9.62 2.04
C SER A 102 -10.80 -8.62 0.93
N ALA A 103 -11.76 -8.24 0.08
CA ALA A 103 -11.52 -7.28 -0.99
C ALA A 103 -11.14 -5.90 -0.46
N GLU A 104 -11.84 -5.41 0.56
CA GLU A 104 -11.53 -4.12 1.19
C GLU A 104 -10.17 -4.12 1.90
N TYR A 105 -9.83 -5.22 2.57
CA TYR A 105 -8.51 -5.40 3.20
C TYR A 105 -7.38 -5.32 2.18
N TRP A 106 -7.44 -6.11 1.11
CA TRP A 106 -6.37 -6.11 0.10
C TRP A 106 -6.30 -4.82 -0.70
N LYS A 107 -7.44 -4.14 -0.91
CA LYS A 107 -7.47 -2.79 -1.48
C LYS A 107 -6.72 -1.80 -0.60
N MET A 108 -7.04 -1.76 0.69
CA MET A 108 -6.37 -0.89 1.65
C MET A 108 -4.86 -1.17 1.69
N PHE A 109 -4.46 -2.44 1.82
CA PHE A 109 -3.05 -2.85 1.80
C PHE A 109 -2.33 -2.40 0.53
N SER A 110 -2.95 -2.57 -0.63
CA SER A 110 -2.36 -2.14 -1.90
C SER A 110 -2.25 -0.62 -2.00
N GLU A 111 -3.23 0.14 -1.50
CA GLU A 111 -3.18 1.60 -1.48
C GLU A 111 -2.06 2.10 -0.57
N THR A 112 -1.95 1.55 0.64
CA THR A 112 -0.89 1.95 1.59
C THR A 112 0.50 1.53 1.09
N ASP A 113 0.64 0.36 0.47
CA ASP A 113 1.92 -0.07 -0.14
C ASP A 113 2.33 0.85 -1.29
N LYS A 114 1.38 1.32 -2.12
CA LYS A 114 1.68 2.31 -3.19
C LYS A 114 2.19 3.63 -2.60
N ILE A 115 1.55 4.11 -1.54
CA ILE A 115 1.97 5.34 -0.86
C ILE A 115 3.35 5.14 -0.21
N ALA A 116 3.54 4.04 0.53
CA ALA A 116 4.81 3.73 1.18
C ALA A 116 5.98 3.69 0.18
N ARG A 117 5.81 2.98 -0.94
CA ARG A 117 6.83 2.91 -2.00
C ARG A 117 7.25 4.29 -2.50
N ARG A 118 6.28 5.20 -2.67
CA ARG A 118 6.55 6.56 -3.15
C ARG A 118 7.22 7.43 -2.09
N GLU A 119 6.70 7.43 -0.87
CA GLU A 119 7.11 8.38 0.17
C GLU A 119 8.34 7.93 0.95
N ILE A 120 8.47 6.62 1.21
CA ILE A 120 9.46 6.07 2.14
C ILE A 120 10.29 4.91 1.55
N GLY A 121 9.95 4.44 0.35
CA GLY A 121 10.68 3.38 -0.34
C GLY A 121 10.08 1.98 -0.21
N TYR A 122 10.52 1.03 -1.04
CA TYR A 122 9.88 -0.30 -1.18
C TYR A 122 10.13 -1.25 0.00
N ASN A 123 11.32 -1.19 0.62
CA ASN A 123 11.77 -2.16 1.62
C ASN A 123 11.94 -1.59 3.02
N ASN A 124 11.19 -0.53 3.35
CA ASN A 124 11.36 0.11 4.64
C ASN A 124 11.03 -0.83 5.81
N GLU A 125 12.07 -1.25 6.54
CA GLU A 125 11.98 -2.30 7.56
C GLU A 125 11.03 -1.90 8.69
N GLN A 126 11.05 -0.63 9.09
CA GLN A 126 10.20 -0.12 10.15
C GLN A 126 8.71 -0.22 9.78
N PHE A 127 8.34 0.25 8.58
CA PHE A 127 6.97 0.11 8.10
C PHE A 127 6.57 -1.36 7.90
N ASN A 128 7.49 -2.18 7.37
CA ASN A 128 7.24 -3.62 7.17
C ASN A 128 7.00 -4.35 8.49
N LYS A 129 7.76 -4.06 9.55
CA LYS A 129 7.54 -4.61 10.89
C LYS A 129 6.13 -4.30 11.41
N LEU A 130 5.69 -3.03 11.31
CA LEU A 130 4.32 -2.64 11.67
C LEU A 130 3.27 -3.38 10.83
N LYS A 131 3.48 -3.46 9.51
CA LYS A 131 2.55 -4.13 8.61
C LYS A 131 2.37 -5.61 8.97
N TYR A 132 3.47 -6.31 9.29
CA TYR A 132 3.41 -7.71 9.70
C TYR A 132 2.77 -7.89 11.08
N SER A 133 3.04 -7.01 12.06
CA SER A 133 2.41 -7.10 13.37
C SER A 133 0.90 -6.86 13.32
N GLU A 134 0.43 -5.96 12.47
CA GLU A 134 -1.00 -5.69 12.31
C GLU A 134 -1.71 -6.69 11.38
N SER A 135 -0.96 -7.51 10.60
CA SER A 135 -1.56 -8.42 9.61
C SER A 135 -2.49 -9.47 10.24
N SER A 136 -2.25 -9.88 11.49
CA SER A 136 -3.10 -10.82 12.22
C SER A 136 -4.40 -10.19 12.74
N ARG A 137 -4.44 -8.86 12.90
CA ARG A 137 -5.55 -8.13 13.54
C ARG A 137 -6.86 -8.26 12.77
N LEU A 138 -6.81 -8.41 11.45
CA LEU A 138 -7.99 -8.52 10.57
C LEU A 138 -8.00 -9.82 9.76
N SER A 139 -7.47 -10.90 10.33
CA SER A 139 -7.35 -12.19 9.64
C SER A 139 -8.68 -12.96 9.49
N ASN A 140 -9.72 -12.61 10.26
CA ASN A 140 -11.04 -13.23 10.16
C ASN A 140 -12.04 -12.37 9.38
N PHE A 141 -12.01 -12.51 8.06
CA PHE A 141 -12.89 -11.76 7.16
C PHE A 141 -14.38 -12.14 7.27
N SER A 142 -14.72 -13.31 7.82
CA SER A 142 -16.10 -13.82 7.86
C SER A 142 -16.93 -13.34 9.05
N GLU A 143 -16.29 -12.96 10.16
CA GLU A 143 -16.96 -12.73 11.44
C GLU A 143 -17.79 -11.44 11.51
N LYS A 144 -17.31 -10.36 10.89
CA LYS A 144 -17.92 -9.03 11.02
C LYS A 144 -18.71 -8.65 9.78
N CYS A 145 -19.87 -8.05 10.00
CA CYS A 145 -20.59 -7.35 8.95
C CYS A 145 -19.67 -6.31 8.28
N GLN A 146 -19.83 -6.12 6.97
CA GLN A 146 -18.97 -5.20 6.20
C GLN A 146 -18.88 -3.78 6.78
N LYS A 147 -19.97 -3.24 7.34
CA LYS A 147 -19.95 -1.89 7.95
C LYS A 147 -19.03 -1.79 9.16
N GLU A 148 -19.06 -2.80 10.02
CA GLU A 148 -18.19 -2.87 11.20
C GLU A 148 -16.74 -3.06 10.76
N PHE A 149 -16.51 -3.96 9.79
CA PHE A 149 -15.19 -4.21 9.23
C PHE A 149 -14.57 -2.95 8.60
N ARG A 150 -15.38 -2.12 7.93
CA ARG A 150 -14.92 -0.84 7.35
C ARG A 150 -14.33 0.12 8.38
N ILE A 151 -14.87 0.15 9.60
CA ILE A 151 -14.36 1.00 10.67
C ILE A 151 -12.95 0.55 11.03
N GLU A 152 -12.74 -0.76 11.22
CA GLU A 152 -11.43 -1.31 11.59
C GLU A 152 -10.40 -1.17 10.46
N ILE A 153 -10.84 -1.34 9.21
CA ILE A 153 -10.00 -1.07 8.03
C ILE A 153 -9.58 0.39 7.98
N ALA A 154 -10.48 1.33 8.28
CA ALA A 154 -10.16 2.75 8.31
C ALA A 154 -9.15 3.09 9.41
N GLU A 155 -9.31 2.53 10.61
CA GLU A 155 -8.37 2.68 11.72
C GLU A 155 -6.98 2.11 11.39
N LEU A 156 -6.94 0.93 10.77
CA LEU A 156 -5.69 0.31 10.35
C LEU A 156 -5.01 1.12 9.24
N LYS A 157 -5.79 1.63 8.27
CA LYS A 157 -5.29 2.52 7.22
C LYS A 157 -4.68 3.78 7.82
N ASP A 158 -5.38 4.43 8.76
CA ASP A 158 -4.87 5.62 9.46
C ASP A 158 -3.57 5.32 10.21
N THR A 159 -3.49 4.18 10.89
CA THR A 159 -2.26 3.70 11.55
C THR A 159 -1.09 3.59 10.57
N PHE A 160 -1.31 2.94 9.41
CA PHE A 160 -0.27 2.83 8.38
C PHE A 160 0.12 4.18 7.80
N LEU A 161 -0.84 5.07 7.51
CA LEU A 161 -0.55 6.40 6.97
C LEU A 161 0.20 7.30 7.94
N LYS A 162 -0.12 7.23 9.25
CA LYS A 162 0.63 7.94 10.29
C LYS A 162 2.08 7.49 10.35
N GLU A 163 2.32 6.19 10.28
CA GLU A 163 3.69 5.65 10.30
C GLU A 163 4.47 6.04 9.05
N ILE A 164 3.86 5.96 7.85
CA ILE A 164 4.47 6.43 6.60
C ILE A 164 4.86 7.91 6.74
N ASN A 165 3.96 8.76 7.23
CA ASN A 165 4.23 10.19 7.41
C ASN A 165 5.36 10.45 8.41
N ARG A 166 5.40 9.72 9.51
CA ARG A 166 6.47 9.83 10.52
C ARG A 166 7.83 9.48 9.93
N ILE A 167 7.93 8.39 9.17
CA ILE A 167 9.18 7.96 8.51
C ILE A 167 9.58 8.98 7.43
N ARG A 168 8.62 9.46 6.63
CA ARG A 168 8.85 10.50 5.62
C ARG A 168 9.44 11.77 6.23
N GLU A 169 8.85 12.23 7.34
CA GLU A 169 9.31 13.42 8.05
C GLU A 169 10.75 13.24 8.54
N ASN A 170 11.09 12.08 9.12
CA ASN A 170 12.47 11.78 9.54
C ASN A 170 13.46 11.83 8.36
N LYS A 171 13.08 11.27 7.20
CA LYS A 171 13.90 11.33 5.97
C LYS A 171 14.08 12.77 5.49
N TYR A 172 13.02 13.59 5.54
CA TYR A 172 13.07 15.00 5.16
C TYR A 172 13.92 15.85 6.10
N GLN A 173 13.83 15.62 7.41
CA GLN A 173 14.67 16.28 8.41
C GLN A 173 16.14 15.97 8.18
N ARG A 174 16.49 14.71 7.92
CA ARG A 174 17.85 14.31 7.56
C ARG A 174 18.34 14.99 6.28
N PHE A 175 17.53 15.00 5.22
CA PHE A 175 17.84 15.73 3.99
C PHE A 175 18.15 17.21 4.27
N THR A 176 17.30 17.86 5.07
CA THR A 176 17.46 19.28 5.44
C THR A 176 18.75 19.51 6.23
N GLN A 177 19.08 18.62 7.18
CA GLN A 177 20.33 18.69 7.95
C GLN A 177 21.57 18.58 7.05
N VAL A 178 21.59 17.63 6.10
CA VAL A 178 22.69 17.47 5.14
C VAL A 178 22.83 18.71 4.26
N LYS A 179 21.70 19.28 3.81
CA LYS A 179 21.66 20.46 2.96
C LYS A 179 22.15 21.73 3.67
N GLU A 180 21.69 21.97 4.89
CA GLU A 180 21.97 23.21 5.63
C GLU A 180 23.31 23.18 6.38
N ARG A 181 23.76 21.99 6.80
CA ARG A 181 24.97 21.80 7.61
C ARG A 181 25.86 20.69 7.06
N PRO A 182 26.31 20.77 5.80
CA PRO A 182 27.08 19.71 5.15
C PRO A 182 28.36 19.35 5.90
N GLN A 183 29.01 20.34 6.54
CA GLN A 183 30.24 20.17 7.32
C GLN A 183 30.05 19.35 8.62
N SER A 184 28.80 19.13 9.05
CA SER A 184 28.47 18.36 10.26
C SER A 184 28.20 16.88 9.99
N ILE A 185 28.24 16.47 8.72
CA ILE A 185 27.96 15.09 8.32
C ILE A 185 29.20 14.23 8.54
N ASP A 186 29.15 13.43 9.59
CA ASP A 186 30.20 12.50 9.95
C ASP A 186 29.92 11.07 9.44
N SER A 187 30.88 10.17 9.67
CA SER A 187 30.75 8.74 9.33
C SER A 187 29.51 8.09 9.96
N THR A 188 29.11 8.52 11.15
CA THR A 188 27.93 8.00 11.87
C THR A 188 26.65 8.36 11.14
N SER A 189 26.54 9.63 10.72
CA SER A 189 25.40 10.16 9.98
C SER A 189 25.24 9.47 8.63
N ILE A 190 26.36 9.25 7.92
CA ILE A 190 26.38 8.51 6.65
C ILE A 190 25.93 7.06 6.87
N THR A 191 26.44 6.39 7.91
CA THR A 191 26.05 5.01 8.23
C THR A 191 24.55 4.91 8.49
N SER A 192 24.01 5.77 9.36
CA SER A 192 22.58 5.79 9.68
C SER A 192 21.69 6.10 8.46
N PHE A 193 22.16 6.95 7.55
CA PHE A 193 21.48 7.18 6.28
C PHE A 193 21.37 5.89 5.47
N PHE A 194 22.48 5.20 5.24
CA PHE A 194 22.52 4.02 4.38
C PHE A 194 21.83 2.78 4.97
N GLU A 195 21.75 2.67 6.30
CA GLU A 195 20.92 1.66 6.99
C GLU A 195 19.42 1.79 6.66
N THR A 196 18.97 3.01 6.33
CA THR A 196 17.56 3.33 6.10
C THR A 196 17.29 3.84 4.68
N PHE A 197 18.27 3.68 3.78
CA PHE A 197 18.20 4.12 2.39
C PHE A 197 17.35 3.16 1.57
N ASP A 198 16.16 3.59 1.14
CA ASP A 198 15.13 2.72 0.53
C ASP A 198 14.57 3.22 -0.81
N LEU A 199 15.31 4.10 -1.51
CA LEU A 199 15.00 4.53 -2.88
C LEU A 199 13.74 5.40 -3.03
N CYS A 200 13.36 6.20 -2.02
CA CYS A 200 12.43 7.30 -2.25
C CYS A 200 13.16 8.56 -2.74
N GLU A 201 12.43 9.53 -3.30
CA GLU A 201 13.00 10.76 -3.85
C GLU A 201 13.91 11.50 -2.86
N THR A 202 13.46 11.65 -1.61
CA THR A 202 14.23 12.30 -0.54
C THR A 202 15.53 11.57 -0.24
N ASP A 203 15.51 10.24 -0.25
CA ASP A 203 16.69 9.41 -0.05
C ASP A 203 17.70 9.60 -1.19
N LEU A 204 17.25 9.61 -2.45
CA LEU A 204 18.10 9.82 -3.61
C LEU A 204 18.75 11.21 -3.61
N LYS A 205 17.99 12.26 -3.28
CA LYS A 205 18.54 13.62 -3.11
C LYS A 205 19.52 13.72 -1.95
N THR A 206 19.26 13.00 -0.85
CA THR A 206 20.19 12.94 0.29
C THR A 206 21.49 12.24 -0.11
N PHE A 207 21.40 11.13 -0.86
CA PHE A 207 22.57 10.44 -1.40
C PHE A 207 23.39 11.38 -2.29
N GLU A 208 22.74 12.09 -3.21
CA GLU A 208 23.39 13.07 -4.09
C GLU A 208 24.15 14.12 -3.29
N LEU A 209 23.50 14.74 -2.31
CA LEU A 209 24.15 15.72 -1.45
C LEU A 209 25.34 15.15 -0.68
N ILE A 210 25.24 13.94 -0.11
CA ILE A 210 26.36 13.30 0.59
C ILE A 210 27.55 13.12 -0.35
N VAL A 211 27.34 12.62 -1.56
CA VAL A 211 28.41 12.41 -2.54
C VAL A 211 29.05 13.73 -2.98
N LEU A 212 28.26 14.79 -3.15
CA LEU A 212 28.77 16.09 -3.61
C LEU A 212 29.50 16.87 -2.49
N THR A 213 29.02 16.76 -1.25
CA THR A 213 29.50 17.60 -0.14
C THR A 213 30.51 16.90 0.77
N ASN A 214 30.40 15.58 0.94
CA ASN A 214 31.23 14.76 1.83
C ASN A 214 31.77 13.50 1.10
N PRO A 215 32.45 13.68 -0.06
CA PRO A 215 32.83 12.56 -0.91
C PRO A 215 33.84 11.62 -0.25
N ARG A 216 34.73 12.13 0.61
CA ARG A 216 35.78 11.33 1.26
C ARG A 216 35.18 10.40 2.30
N GLU A 217 34.31 10.92 3.16
CA GLU A 217 33.59 10.19 4.20
C GLU A 217 32.68 9.13 3.58
N PHE A 218 32.05 9.45 2.43
CA PHE A 218 31.29 8.46 1.66
C PHE A 218 32.17 7.32 1.14
N VAL A 219 33.35 7.62 0.58
CA VAL A 219 34.29 6.58 0.10
C VAL A 219 34.78 5.71 1.26
N ASP A 220 35.16 6.33 2.38
CA ASP A 220 35.59 5.60 3.58
C ASP A 220 34.49 4.68 4.11
N PHE A 221 33.23 5.13 4.04
CA PHE A 221 32.07 4.33 4.43
C PHE A 221 31.87 3.11 3.51
N ILE A 222 31.82 3.30 2.18
CA ILE A 222 31.62 2.17 1.25
C ILE A 222 32.79 1.20 1.28
N ASP A 223 34.00 1.62 1.63
CA ASP A 223 35.16 0.74 1.78
C ASP A 223 35.10 -0.11 3.06
N LYS A 224 34.38 0.34 4.10
CA LYS A 224 34.17 -0.39 5.35
C LYS A 224 32.96 -1.34 5.35
N MET A 225 32.02 -1.17 4.43
CA MET A 225 30.86 -2.07 4.29
C MET A 225 31.28 -3.54 4.17
N ASN A 226 30.44 -4.47 4.60
CA ASN A 226 30.63 -5.85 4.17
C ASN A 226 30.20 -6.03 2.70
N ASP A 227 30.62 -7.13 2.06
CA ASP A 227 30.35 -7.34 0.63
C ASP A 227 28.85 -7.48 0.31
N SER A 228 28.05 -7.97 1.24
CA SER A 228 26.59 -8.12 1.07
C SER A 228 25.87 -6.77 1.10
N GLU A 229 26.22 -5.92 2.05
CA GLU A 229 25.74 -4.53 2.14
C GLU A 229 26.14 -3.73 0.90
N PHE A 230 27.42 -3.85 0.50
CA PHE A 230 27.91 -3.15 -0.67
C PHE A 230 27.25 -3.66 -1.95
N PHE A 231 27.02 -4.96 -2.08
CA PHE A 231 26.25 -5.51 -3.20
C PHE A 231 24.84 -4.92 -3.24
N THR A 232 24.14 -4.91 -2.10
CA THR A 232 22.79 -4.35 -1.97
C THR A 232 22.77 -2.87 -2.33
N LEU A 233 23.74 -2.08 -1.86
CA LEU A 233 23.90 -0.69 -2.27
C LEU A 233 24.04 -0.58 -3.79
N THR A 234 24.88 -1.39 -4.43
CA THR A 234 25.09 -1.29 -5.88
C THR A 234 23.87 -1.63 -6.74
N LEU A 235 22.89 -2.36 -6.20
CA LEU A 235 21.60 -2.61 -6.85
C LEU A 235 20.65 -1.41 -6.77
N LYS A 236 20.92 -0.45 -5.88
CA LYS A 236 20.11 0.74 -5.65
C LYS A 236 20.62 1.97 -6.45
N LEU A 237 21.76 1.86 -7.13
CA LEU A 237 22.43 3.01 -7.75
C LEU A 237 21.97 3.32 -9.18
N ASP A 238 21.09 2.54 -9.78
CA ASP A 238 20.55 2.77 -11.12
C ASP A 238 19.11 3.33 -11.14
N ASP A 239 18.64 3.81 -9.98
CA ASP A 239 17.28 4.32 -9.77
C ASP A 239 17.20 5.84 -9.54
N PHE A 240 18.18 6.63 -10.00
CA PHE A 240 18.14 8.08 -9.86
C PHE A 240 17.18 8.75 -10.86
N SER A 241 16.55 9.84 -10.44
CA SER A 241 15.64 10.62 -11.28
C SER A 241 16.37 11.34 -12.42
N GLU A 242 15.62 11.76 -13.45
CA GLU A 242 16.19 12.42 -14.61
C GLU A 242 16.85 13.77 -14.31
N ASP A 243 16.43 14.45 -13.25
CA ASP A 243 16.96 15.73 -12.78
C ASP A 243 18.20 15.59 -11.89
N THR A 244 18.56 14.38 -11.45
CA THR A 244 19.75 14.14 -10.61
C THR A 244 21.04 14.47 -11.38
N ASN A 245 22.00 15.16 -10.74
CA ASN A 245 23.30 15.50 -11.33
C ASN A 245 24.32 14.35 -11.26
N ILE A 246 24.01 13.27 -11.97
CA ILE A 246 24.84 12.07 -12.07
C ILE A 246 26.26 12.37 -12.56
N SER A 247 26.42 13.32 -13.48
CA SER A 247 27.71 13.68 -14.05
C SER A 247 28.62 14.33 -13.00
N GLU A 248 28.07 15.27 -12.23
CA GLU A 248 28.80 15.95 -11.15
C GLU A 248 29.20 14.97 -10.05
N MET A 249 28.27 14.14 -9.56
CA MET A 249 28.61 13.10 -8.56
C MET A 249 29.76 12.21 -9.00
N LYS A 250 29.76 11.76 -10.27
CA LYS A 250 30.84 10.94 -10.81
C LYS A 250 32.15 11.70 -10.89
N GLN A 251 32.12 12.98 -11.25
CA GLN A 251 33.29 13.83 -11.32
C GLN A 251 33.88 14.05 -9.91
N THR A 252 33.06 14.43 -8.93
CA THR A 252 33.47 14.59 -7.52
C THR A 252 34.19 13.34 -6.99
N LEU A 253 33.63 12.15 -7.25
CA LEU A 253 34.26 10.89 -6.82
C LEU A 253 35.57 10.56 -7.57
N LYS A 254 35.70 11.00 -8.83
CA LYS A 254 36.93 10.80 -9.63
C LYS A 254 38.06 11.71 -9.17
N GLU A 255 37.73 12.95 -8.80
CA GLU A 255 38.70 13.96 -8.35
C GLU A 255 39.29 13.65 -6.96
N LEU A 256 38.63 12.80 -6.17
CA LEU A 256 39.22 12.26 -4.95
C LEU A 256 40.48 11.44 -5.22
N ASP A 257 41.60 11.86 -4.62
CA ASP A 257 42.86 11.12 -4.58
C ASP A 257 42.82 9.93 -3.59
N ILE A 258 41.87 9.02 -3.82
CA ILE A 258 41.67 7.79 -3.05
C ILE A 258 41.54 6.63 -4.03
N ARG A 259 42.43 5.64 -3.92
CA ARG A 259 42.40 4.43 -4.74
C ARG A 259 41.48 3.38 -4.10
N SER A 260 40.24 3.28 -4.59
CA SER A 260 39.25 2.30 -4.13
C SER A 260 38.56 1.59 -5.31
N THR A 261 38.52 0.26 -5.26
CA THR A 261 37.78 -0.58 -6.24
C THR A 261 36.27 -0.40 -6.08
N ARG A 262 35.79 -0.20 -4.85
CA ARG A 262 34.38 0.04 -4.54
C ARG A 262 33.94 1.41 -5.03
N LYS A 263 34.74 2.46 -4.84
CA LYS A 263 34.54 3.79 -5.47
C LYS A 263 34.35 3.68 -6.98
N ASN A 264 35.25 2.96 -7.66
CA ASN A 264 35.15 2.75 -9.10
C ASN A 264 33.92 1.94 -9.53
N LYS A 265 33.42 1.03 -8.68
CA LYS A 265 32.17 0.30 -8.94
C LYS A 265 30.96 1.21 -8.76
N VAL A 266 30.93 2.03 -7.72
CA VAL A 266 29.88 3.05 -7.48
C VAL A 266 29.79 4.01 -8.67
N ILE A 267 30.90 4.61 -9.12
CA ILE A 267 30.93 5.51 -10.29
C ILE A 267 30.32 4.85 -11.55
N ARG A 268 30.55 3.55 -11.76
CA ARG A 268 29.97 2.81 -12.90
C ARG A 268 28.49 2.51 -12.74
N LYS A 269 28.02 2.34 -11.49
CA LYS A 269 26.66 1.92 -11.15
C LYS A 269 25.68 3.08 -11.01
N ILE A 270 26.14 4.25 -10.54
CA ILE A 270 25.32 5.47 -10.46
C ILE A 270 24.79 5.82 -11.87
N LYS A 271 23.48 5.71 -12.08
CA LYS A 271 22.80 5.98 -13.34
C LYS A 271 21.37 6.48 -13.09
N LYS A 272 20.84 7.19 -14.08
CA LYS A 272 19.42 7.56 -14.10
C LYS A 272 18.58 6.32 -14.43
N THR A 273 17.39 6.23 -13.85
CA THR A 273 16.37 5.27 -14.29
C THR A 273 16.11 5.51 -15.77
N LYS A 274 16.18 4.46 -16.58
CA LYS A 274 15.69 4.54 -17.95
C LYS A 274 14.17 4.49 -17.89
N GLY A 275 13.52 5.58 -18.32
CA GLY A 275 12.07 5.59 -18.56
C GLY A 275 11.64 4.51 -19.54
#